data_AF-A0A2W1K8Z2-F1
#
_entry.id   AF-A0A2W1K8Z2-F1
#
_cell.length_a   1.000
_cell.length_b   1.000
_cell.length_c   1.000
_cell.angle_alpha   90.00
_cell.angle_beta   90.00
_cell.angle_gamma   90.00
#
_symmetry.space_group_name_H-M   'P 1'
#
loop_
_entity.id
_entity.type
_entity.pdbx_description
1 polymer ?
#
loop_
_entity_poly.entity_id
_entity_poly.type
_entity_poly.pdbx_seq_one_letter_code
_entity_poly.pdbx_strand_id
1 'polypeptide(L)'
;MDGVLDLHTFRPQEVPDLIREYLHACRIRHITKIRIIHGKGKGVLRETVHAILRREPVVRGFHLANDRSSWGATLVDIYPPNVSLPPRRPPEAKVHRPGRVPGWYRLLHRIFVRHRGGI
;
A
#
# COMPACT_ATOMS: atom_id res chain seq x y z
N MET A 1 -4.35 -21.16 -13.47
CA MET A 1 -3.71 -20.18 -12.58
C MET A 1 -3.67 -20.80 -11.21
N ASP A 2 -2.50 -20.83 -10.59
CA ASP A 2 -2.20 -21.46 -9.31
C ASP A 2 -1.84 -20.44 -8.22
N GLY A 3 -1.93 -19.14 -8.54
CA GLY A 3 -1.53 -18.06 -7.64
C GLY A 3 -0.05 -17.70 -7.71
N VAL A 4 0.73 -18.27 -8.64
CA VAL A 4 2.13 -17.90 -8.87
C VAL A 4 2.26 -17.00 -10.10
N LEU A 5 2.91 -15.85 -9.94
CA LEU A 5 3.26 -14.92 -11.02
C LEU A 5 4.78 -14.73 -11.04
N ASP A 6 5.44 -15.21 -12.10
CA ASP A 6 6.86 -14.99 -12.33
C ASP A 6 7.08 -13.79 -13.25
N LEU A 7 7.83 -12.79 -12.79
CA LEU A 7 8.08 -11.57 -13.52
C LEU A 7 9.36 -11.60 -14.39
N HIS A 8 10.19 -12.66 -14.34
CA HIS A 8 11.48 -12.68 -15.05
C HIS A 8 11.35 -12.59 -16.58
N THR A 9 10.22 -13.01 -17.13
CA THR A 9 9.98 -13.03 -18.59
C THR A 9 9.30 -11.76 -19.11
N PHE A 10 9.02 -10.77 -18.25
CA PHE A 10 8.23 -9.60 -18.60
C PHE A 10 9.09 -8.33 -18.63
N ARG A 11 8.76 -7.41 -19.54
CA ARG A 11 9.47 -6.13 -19.59
C ARG A 11 9.03 -5.27 -18.39
N PRO A 12 9.92 -4.46 -17.80
CA PRO A 12 9.59 -3.63 -16.64
C PRO A 12 8.36 -2.73 -16.82
N GLN A 13 8.09 -2.27 -18.05
CA GLN A 13 6.95 -1.42 -18.38
C GLN A 13 5.61 -2.16 -18.34
N GLU A 14 5.61 -3.49 -18.52
CA GLU A 14 4.41 -4.33 -18.52
C GLU A 14 4.02 -4.77 -17.10
N VAL A 15 4.97 -4.78 -16.18
CA VAL A 15 4.82 -5.24 -14.81
C VAL A 15 3.64 -4.58 -14.06
N PRO A 16 3.42 -3.26 -14.14
CA PRO A 16 2.33 -2.63 -13.41
C PRO A 16 0.95 -3.16 -13.80
N ASP A 17 0.67 -3.26 -15.09
CA ASP A 17 -0.64 -3.70 -15.58
C ASP A 17 -0.80 -5.21 -15.42
N LEU A 18 0.28 -5.97 -15.66
CA LEU A 18 0.31 -7.41 -15.43
C LEU A 18 -0.06 -7.77 -13.99
N ILE A 19 0.53 -7.08 -12.99
CA ILE A 19 0.22 -7.35 -11.58
C ILE A 19 -1.25 -7.08 -11.29
N ARG A 20 -1.79 -5.94 -11.75
CA ARG A 20 -3.20 -5.57 -11.51
C ARG A 20 -4.16 -6.61 -12.09
N GLU A 21 -3.95 -6.95 -13.36
CA GLU A 21 -4.77 -7.95 -14.05
C GLU A 21 -4.65 -9.33 -13.39
N TYR A 22 -3.45 -9.72 -12.96
CA TYR A 22 -3.24 -10.99 -12.28
C TYR A 22 -3.95 -11.06 -10.91
N LEU A 23 -3.89 -9.99 -10.10
CA LEU A 23 -4.62 -9.92 -8.83
C LEU A 23 -6.14 -10.02 -9.05
N HIS A 24 -6.65 -9.33 -10.06
CA HIS A 24 -8.07 -9.37 -10.42
C HIS A 24 -8.49 -10.77 -10.91
N ALA A 25 -7.69 -11.38 -11.80
CA ALA A 25 -7.90 -12.72 -12.32
C ALA A 25 -7.86 -13.80 -11.21
N CYS A 26 -6.99 -13.63 -10.21
CA CYS A 26 -6.95 -14.47 -9.02
C CYS A 26 -8.19 -14.28 -8.14
N ARG A 27 -8.62 -13.04 -7.92
CA ARG A 27 -9.84 -12.74 -7.14
C ARG A 27 -11.08 -13.40 -7.75
N ILE A 28 -11.29 -13.27 -9.06
CA ILE A 28 -12.42 -13.92 -9.75
C ILE A 28 -12.40 -15.44 -9.55
N ARG A 29 -11.20 -16.03 -9.55
CA ARG A 29 -11.00 -17.48 -9.37
C ARG A 29 -10.93 -17.93 -7.91
N HIS A 30 -11.25 -17.04 -6.96
CA HIS A 30 -11.15 -17.31 -5.52
C HIS A 30 -9.74 -17.71 -5.03
N ILE A 31 -8.70 -17.41 -5.81
CA ILE A 31 -7.29 -17.61 -5.42
C ILE A 31 -6.86 -16.39 -4.60
N THR A 32 -6.86 -16.54 -3.28
CA THR A 32 -6.61 -15.41 -2.37
C THR A 32 -5.17 -15.30 -1.86
N LYS A 33 -4.37 -16.34 -2.08
CA LYS A 33 -2.96 -16.43 -1.71
C LYS A 33 -2.14 -16.41 -2.99
N ILE A 34 -1.28 -15.40 -3.13
CA ILE A 34 -0.53 -15.14 -4.35
C ILE A 34 0.96 -15.03 -4.04
N ARG A 35 1.80 -15.56 -4.92
CA ARG A 35 3.26 -15.42 -4.90
C ARG A 35 3.71 -14.69 -6.14
N ILE A 36 4.29 -13.51 -5.97
CA ILE A 36 4.92 -12.75 -7.04
C ILE A 36 6.43 -12.94 -6.97
N ILE A 37 7.02 -13.60 -7.95
CA ILE A 37 8.45 -13.85 -8.06
C ILE A 37 9.06 -12.71 -8.90
N HIS A 38 9.98 -11.96 -8.31
CA HIS A 38 10.63 -10.81 -8.94
C HIS A 38 12.17 -10.90 -8.94
N GLY A 39 12.71 -12.02 -8.45
CA GLY A 39 14.14 -12.26 -8.39
C GLY A 39 14.86 -11.48 -7.28
N LYS A 40 16.12 -11.88 -7.06
CA LYS A 40 17.04 -11.33 -6.06
C LYS A 40 17.96 -10.24 -6.64
N GLY A 41 17.49 -9.44 -7.60
CA GLY A 41 18.30 -8.39 -8.22
C GLY A 41 18.64 -7.24 -7.26
N LYS A 42 18.95 -6.04 -7.77
CA LYS A 42 19.22 -4.85 -6.93
C LYS A 42 17.99 -4.31 -6.15
N GLY A 43 16.88 -5.03 -6.12
CA GLY A 43 15.66 -4.63 -5.41
C GLY A 43 14.72 -3.70 -6.17
N VAL A 44 15.06 -3.28 -7.39
CA VAL A 44 14.21 -2.38 -8.22
C VAL A 44 12.84 -2.99 -8.48
N LEU A 45 12.78 -4.24 -8.97
CA LEU A 45 11.50 -4.88 -9.28
C LEU A 45 10.68 -5.17 -8.02
N ARG A 46 11.33 -5.53 -6.91
CA ARG A 46 10.71 -5.66 -5.59
C ARG A 46 10.03 -4.35 -5.16
N GLU A 47 10.71 -3.22 -5.31
CA GLU A 47 10.15 -1.91 -4.95
C GLU A 47 8.96 -1.53 -5.83
N THR A 48 9.05 -1.80 -7.14
CA THR A 48 7.93 -1.64 -8.07
C THR A 48 6.73 -2.48 -7.65
N VAL A 49 6.92 -3.78 -7.39
CA VAL A 49 5.87 -4.68 -6.91
C VAL A 49 5.24 -4.12 -5.64
N HIS A 50 6.03 -3.78 -4.63
CA HIS A 50 5.53 -3.27 -3.36
C HIS A 50 4.81 -1.92 -3.51
N ALA A 51 5.26 -1.05 -4.42
CA ALA A 51 4.61 0.22 -4.70
C ALA A 51 3.23 0.05 -5.34
N ILE A 52 3.08 -0.94 -6.23
CA ILE A 52 1.80 -1.32 -6.82
C ILE A 52 0.90 -1.89 -5.71
N LEU A 53 1.34 -2.93 -5.00
CA LEU A 53 0.55 -3.61 -3.97
C LEU A 53 0.01 -2.69 -2.88
N ARG A 54 0.78 -1.66 -2.47
CA ARG A 54 0.30 -0.64 -1.51
C ARG A 54 -0.89 0.17 -1.99
N ARG A 55 -1.10 0.28 -3.30
CA ARG A 55 -2.13 1.13 -3.93
C ARG A 55 -3.35 0.34 -4.39
N GLU A 56 -3.26 -0.98 -4.45
CA GLU A 56 -4.32 -1.86 -4.95
C GLU A 56 -5.34 -2.19 -3.85
N PRO A 57 -6.61 -1.75 -3.96
CA PRO A 57 -7.62 -1.94 -2.89
C PRO A 57 -7.96 -3.40 -2.59
N VAL A 58 -7.73 -4.29 -3.57
CA VAL A 58 -7.93 -5.73 -3.45
C VAL A 58 -6.91 -6.40 -2.53
N VAL A 59 -5.75 -5.77 -2.29
CA VAL A 59 -4.69 -6.31 -1.44
C VAL A 59 -5.06 -6.12 0.04
N ARG A 60 -5.15 -7.23 0.76
CA ARG A 60 -5.34 -7.26 2.22
C ARG A 60 -4.01 -7.04 2.95
N GLY A 61 -2.93 -7.63 2.44
CA GLY A 61 -1.60 -7.49 3.01
C GLY A 61 -0.56 -8.23 2.16
N PHE A 62 0.71 -7.89 2.35
CA PHE A 62 1.81 -8.57 1.67
C PHE A 62 3.10 -8.50 2.49
N HIS A 63 4.00 -9.44 2.25
CA HIS A 63 5.32 -9.49 2.88
C HIS A 63 6.32 -10.22 1.96
N LEU A 64 7.61 -10.07 2.21
CA LEU A 64 8.61 -10.89 1.52
C LEU A 64 8.48 -12.35 1.93
N ALA A 65 8.71 -13.26 0.99
CA ALA A 65 8.77 -14.68 1.31
C ALA A 65 9.92 -14.96 2.29
N ASN A 66 9.69 -15.89 3.21
CA ASN A 66 10.67 -16.33 4.22
C ASN A 66 11.24 -17.74 3.92
N ASP A 67 10.99 -18.26 2.71
CA ASP A 67 11.41 -19.58 2.25
C ASP A 67 12.75 -19.54 1.48
N ARG A 68 13.07 -20.60 0.72
CA ARG A 68 14.31 -20.71 -0.08
C ARG A 68 14.48 -19.59 -1.11
N SER A 69 13.39 -18.96 -1.57
CA SER A 69 13.48 -17.78 -2.43
C SER A 69 13.87 -16.52 -1.64
N SER A 70 13.77 -16.54 -0.32
CA SER A 70 14.06 -15.42 0.58
C SER A 70 13.39 -14.14 0.04
N TRP A 71 14.14 -13.05 -0.06
CA TRP A 71 13.69 -11.77 -0.58
C TRP A 71 13.44 -11.72 -2.10
N GLY A 72 13.53 -12.84 -2.83
CA GLY A 72 13.28 -12.91 -4.28
C GLY A 72 11.79 -13.01 -4.68
N ALA A 73 10.88 -13.11 -3.70
CA ALA A 73 9.45 -13.15 -3.93
C ALA A 73 8.68 -12.38 -2.86
N THR A 74 7.48 -11.94 -3.23
CA THR A 74 6.51 -11.29 -2.35
C THR A 74 5.26 -12.17 -2.25
N LEU A 75 4.86 -12.51 -1.03
CA LEU A 75 3.61 -13.20 -0.71
C LEU A 75 2.52 -12.15 -0.50
N VAL A 76 1.37 -12.34 -1.15
CA VAL A 76 0.26 -11.39 -1.20
C VAL A 76 -1.03 -12.11 -0.80
N ASP A 77 -1.74 -11.50 0.14
CA ASP A 77 -3.10 -11.88 0.50
C ASP A 77 -4.07 -10.87 -0.09
N ILE A 78 -5.10 -11.36 -0.78
CA ILE A 78 -6.16 -10.51 -1.34
C ILE A 78 -7.54 -10.83 -0.72
N TYR A 79 -8.45 -9.86 -0.81
CA TYR A 79 -9.84 -10.08 -0.45
C TYR A 79 -10.55 -10.98 -1.49
N PRO A 80 -11.38 -11.94 -1.05
CA PRO A 80 -12.17 -12.76 -1.97
C PRO A 80 -13.26 -11.92 -2.67
N PRO A 81 -13.88 -12.42 -3.75
CA PRO A 81 -14.82 -11.64 -4.56
C PRO A 81 -16.10 -11.27 -3.82
N ASN A 82 -16.52 -12.07 -2.83
CA ASN A 82 -17.71 -11.85 -2.01
C ASN A 82 -17.50 -10.82 -0.87
N VAL A 83 -16.30 -10.26 -0.72
CA VAL A 83 -16.01 -9.22 0.26
C VAL A 83 -15.96 -7.87 -0.45
N SER A 84 -16.77 -6.92 0.03
CA SER A 84 -16.69 -5.52 -0.35
C SER A 84 -15.30 -4.98 0.01
N LEU A 85 -14.63 -4.38 -0.96
CA LEU A 85 -13.28 -3.86 -0.75
C LEU A 85 -13.35 -2.64 0.18
N PRO A 86 -12.36 -2.46 1.08
CA PRO A 86 -12.27 -1.23 1.86
C PRO A 86 -12.15 -0.04 0.90
N PRO A 87 -12.68 1.14 1.27
CA PRO A 87 -12.47 2.35 0.48
C PRO A 87 -10.97 2.52 0.24
N ARG A 88 -10.59 2.83 -1.00
CA ARG A 88 -9.18 3.01 -1.38
C ARG A 88 -8.55 3.95 -0.37
N ARG A 89 -7.61 3.45 0.45
CA ARG A 89 -6.80 4.36 1.27
C ARG A 89 -6.12 5.30 0.28
N PRO A 90 -6.33 6.63 0.38
CA PRO A 90 -5.47 7.54 -0.36
C PRO A 90 -4.02 7.14 -0.02
N PRO A 91 -3.09 7.15 -1.00
CA PRO A 91 -1.68 6.98 -0.66
C PRO A 91 -1.42 7.94 0.48
N GLU A 92 -0.97 7.46 1.66
CA GLU A 92 -0.84 8.27 2.88
C GLU A 92 -0.29 9.64 2.51
N ALA A 93 -1.19 10.60 2.29
CA ALA A 93 -0.83 11.95 1.91
C ALA A 93 -0.28 12.44 3.22
N LYS A 94 1.07 12.46 3.34
CA LYS A 94 1.83 12.71 4.57
C LYS A 94 0.90 13.35 5.57
N VAL A 95 0.29 12.54 6.45
CA VAL A 95 -0.71 13.06 7.37
C VAL A 95 0.03 14.18 8.07
N HIS A 96 -0.38 15.42 7.81
CA HIS A 96 0.14 16.56 8.52
C HIS A 96 -0.39 16.28 9.93
N ARG A 97 0.39 15.57 10.74
CA ARG A 97 0.17 15.54 12.17
C ARG A 97 0.04 17.01 12.51
N PRO A 98 -1.03 17.48 13.16
CA PRO A 98 -1.02 18.83 13.68
C PRO A 98 0.16 18.89 14.65
N GLY A 99 1.30 19.37 14.15
CA GLY A 99 2.45 19.72 14.94
C GLY A 99 1.97 20.82 15.88
N ARG A 100 2.39 20.74 17.14
CA ARG A 100 2.10 21.73 18.19
C ARG A 100 1.96 23.13 17.59
N VAL A 101 0.82 23.77 17.85
CA VAL A 101 0.64 25.19 17.56
C VAL A 101 1.89 25.95 18.04
N PRO A 102 2.52 26.77 17.18
CA PRO A 102 3.70 27.55 17.54
C PRO A 102 3.43 28.37 18.81
N GLY A 103 4.46 28.53 19.66
CA GLY A 103 4.30 29.21 20.96
C GLY A 103 3.71 30.62 20.87
N TRP A 104 3.99 31.33 19.78
CA TRP A 104 3.44 32.66 19.50
C TRP A 104 1.92 32.64 19.26
N TYR A 105 1.36 31.56 18.71
CA TYR A 105 -0.08 31.42 18.47
C TYR A 105 -0.86 31.29 19.78
N ARG A 106 -0.30 30.58 20.79
CA ARG A 106 -0.86 30.56 22.15
C ARG A 106 -0.77 31.91 22.85
N LEU A 107 0.28 32.68 22.57
CA LEU A 107 0.46 34.02 23.11
C LEU A 107 -0.59 34.99 22.55
N LEU A 108 -0.83 34.97 21.24
CA LEU A 108 -1.87 35.79 20.59
C LEU A 108 -3.27 35.46 21.09
N HIS A 109 -3.60 34.18 21.28
CA HIS A 109 -4.90 33.77 21.81
C HIS A 109 -5.14 34.24 23.26
N ARG A 110 -4.06 34.40 24.05
CA ARG A 110 -4.13 34.90 25.43
C ARG A 110 -4.27 36.43 25.50
N ILE A 111 -3.82 37.13 24.46
CA ILE A 111 -3.94 38.59 24.34
C ILE A 111 -5.38 39.00 23.93
N PHE A 112 -6.05 38.21 23.09
CA PHE A 112 -7.38 38.58 22.56
C PHE A 112 -8.60 38.05 23.34
N VAL A 113 -8.44 37.11 24.28
CA VAL A 113 -9.59 36.52 25.01
C VAL A 113 -9.88 37.20 26.36
N ARG A 114 -9.11 38.20 26.78
CA ARG A 114 -9.37 38.91 28.05
C ARG A 114 -9.96 40.30 27.83
N HIS A 115 -11.13 40.40 27.22
CA HIS A 115 -12.03 41.56 27.36
C HIS A 115 -13.49 41.23 27.00
N ARG A 116 -14.07 40.22 27.65
CA ARG A 116 -15.53 40.17 27.87
C ARG A 116 -15.84 39.69 29.28
N GLY A 117 -16.11 40.65 30.13
CA GLY A 117 -16.55 40.55 31.51
C GLY A 117 -16.63 41.98 32.04
N GLY A 118 -17.67 42.69 31.58
CA GLY A 118 -17.96 44.05 32.01
C GLY A 118 -18.87 44.08 33.24
N ILE A 119 -19.04 45.32 33.71
CA ILE A 119 -19.91 45.88 34.77
C ILE A 119 -19.61 45.48 36.22
#